data_AF-A0AAW9BPF3-F1
#
_entry.id   AF-A0AAW9BPF3-F1
#
_cell.length_a   1.000
_cell.length_b   1.000
_cell.length_c   1.000
_cell.angle_alpha   90.00
_cell.angle_beta   90.00
_cell.angle_gamma   90.00
#
_symmetry.space_group_name_H-M   'P 1'
#
loop_
_entity.id
_entity.type
_entity.pdbx_description
1 polymer ?
#
loop_
_entity_poly.entity_id
_entity_poly.type
_entity_poly.pdbx_seq_one_letter_code
_entity_poly.pdbx_strand_id
1 'polypeptide(L)' 'QAAVNQLGILLVRDFLVEDELQQGLLISIGGWSMPSASAHHIVVRESDKPQVEAFTHWVMQSL' A
#
# COMPACT_ATOMS: atom_id res chain seq x y z
N GLN A 1 8.63 -10.69 -0.95
CA GLN A 1 9.72 -11.58 -1.42
C GLN A 1 10.08 -12.68 -0.41
N ALA A 2 10.42 -12.38 0.85
CA ALA A 2 10.75 -13.44 1.82
C ALA A 2 9.65 -14.51 2.01
N ALA A 3 8.37 -14.10 2.13
CA ALA A 3 7.25 -15.04 2.25
C ALA A 3 6.99 -15.85 0.98
N VAL A 4 7.13 -15.25 -0.22
CA VAL A 4 7.04 -15.95 -1.50
C VAL A 4 8.11 -17.05 -1.62
N ASN A 5 9.30 -16.80 -1.06
CA ASN A 5 10.39 -17.76 -0.99
C ASN A 5 10.29 -18.72 0.21
N GLN A 6 9.13 -18.82 0.87
CA GLN A 6 8.85 -19.75 1.97
C GLN A 6 9.72 -19.53 3.22
N LEU A 7 10.20 -18.30 3.43
CA LEU A 7 11.08 -17.95 4.56
C LEU A 7 10.30 -17.43 5.79
N GLY A 8 8.97 -17.48 5.78
CA GLY A 8 8.15 -17.08 6.93
C GLY A 8 6.76 -16.55 6.56
N ILE A 9 6.12 -15.90 7.54
CA ILE A 9 4.81 -15.26 7.43
C ILE A 9 5.00 -13.76 7.19
N LEU A 10 4.20 -13.17 6.30
CA LEU A 10 4.21 -11.75 5.99
C LEU A 10 2.92 -11.09 6.46
N LEU A 11 3.04 -9.97 7.19
CA LEU A 11 1.92 -9.10 7.54
C LEU A 11 2.02 -7.83 6.69
N VAL A 12 1.13 -7.67 5.71
CA VAL A 12 1.07 -6.53 4.77
C VAL A 12 -0.37 -6.18 4.47
N ARG A 13 -0.58 -5.04 3.79
CA ARG A 13 -1.89 -4.67 3.25
C ARG A 13 -2.25 -5.56 2.07
N ASP A 14 -3.51 -5.93 1.98
CA ASP A 14 -4.02 -6.92 1.02
C ASP A 14 -3.67 -6.60 -0.45
N PHE A 15 -3.76 -5.33 -0.85
CA PHE A 15 -3.47 -4.89 -2.22
C PHE A 15 -2.02 -5.12 -2.67
N LEU A 16 -1.08 -5.31 -1.74
CA LEU A 16 0.34 -5.52 -2.08
C LEU A 16 0.66 -6.97 -2.47
N VAL A 17 -0.29 -7.89 -2.27
CA VAL A 17 -0.08 -9.35 -2.48
C VAL A 17 -1.23 -9.98 -3.26
N GLU A 18 -2.08 -9.17 -3.89
CA GLU A 18 -3.29 -9.63 -4.57
C GLU A 18 -2.95 -10.60 -5.72
N ASP A 19 -1.92 -10.28 -6.51
CA ASP A 19 -1.45 -11.12 -7.61
C ASP A 19 -0.91 -12.46 -7.10
N GLU A 20 -0.08 -12.45 -6.04
CA GLU A 20 0.47 -13.68 -5.47
C GLU A 20 -0.60 -14.56 -4.81
N LEU A 21 -1.64 -13.95 -4.23
CA LEU A 21 -2.81 -14.67 -3.71
C LEU A 21 -3.63 -15.29 -4.84
N GLN A 22 -3.88 -14.55 -5.93
CA GLN A 22 -4.62 -15.06 -7.09
C GLN A 22 -3.89 -16.20 -7.80
N GLN A 23 -2.57 -16.12 -7.88
CA GLN A 23 -1.71 -17.15 -8.48
C GLN A 23 -1.48 -18.36 -7.54
N GLY A 24 -1.94 -18.29 -6.29
CA GLY A 24 -1.73 -19.34 -5.28
C GLY A 24 -0.29 -19.45 -4.78
N LEU A 25 0.55 -18.44 -5.02
CA LEU A 25 1.91 -18.37 -4.50
C LEU A 25 1.92 -18.03 -3.00
N LEU A 26 0.91 -17.31 -2.54
CA LEU A 26 0.64 -17.03 -1.13
C LEU A 26 -0.74 -17.54 -0.74
N ILE A 27 -0.92 -17.79 0.55
CA ILE A 27 -2.22 -18.09 1.14
C ILE A 27 -2.47 -17.11 2.29
N SER A 28 -3.73 -16.74 2.50
CA SER A 28 -4.12 -15.98 3.69
C SER A 28 -4.13 -16.88 4.92
N ILE A 29 -3.55 -16.40 6.03
CA ILE A 29 -3.49 -17.13 7.30
C ILE A 29 -4.18 -16.28 8.36
N GLY A 30 -5.33 -16.75 8.84
CA GLY A 30 -6.11 -16.11 9.90
C GLY A 30 -6.75 -14.78 9.50
N GLY A 31 -7.46 -14.16 10.44
CA GLY A 31 -8.17 -12.88 10.26
C GLY A 31 -7.65 -11.80 11.21
N TRP A 32 -6.35 -11.79 11.50
CA TRP A 32 -5.78 -10.82 12.42
C TRP A 32 -5.71 -9.44 11.77
N SER A 33 -6.38 -8.48 12.40
CA SER A 33 -6.26 -7.08 12.04
C SER A 33 -5.33 -6.39 13.05
N MET A 34 -4.31 -5.71 12.54
CA MET A 34 -3.50 -4.79 13.31
C MET A 34 -3.92 -3.38 12.92
N PRO A 35 -4.81 -2.73 13.69
CA PRO A 35 -5.27 -1.38 13.38
C PRO A 35 -4.06 -0.43 13.46
N SER A 36 -3.60 0.00 12.30
CA SER A 36 -2.53 0.98 12.15
C SER A 36 -3.13 2.20 11.45
N ALA A 37 -2.77 3.40 11.95
CA ALA A 37 -3.09 4.62 11.23
C ALA A 37 -2.38 4.58 9.86
N SER A 38 -3.06 5.02 8.80
CA SER A 38 -2.43 5.14 7.49
C SER A 38 -1.24 6.08 7.56
N ALA A 39 -0.05 5.58 7.27
CA ALA A 39 1.21 6.34 7.29
C ALA A 39 1.60 6.91 5.92
N HIS A 40 0.67 6.95 4.96
CA HIS A 40 0.94 7.52 3.64
C HIS A 40 0.80 9.04 3.72
N HIS A 41 1.91 9.74 3.55
CA HIS A 41 1.97 11.20 3.56
C HIS A 41 2.54 11.69 2.22
N ILE A 42 1.95 12.74 1.68
CA ILE A 42 2.52 13.48 0.54
C ILE A 42 3.25 14.70 1.10
N VAL A 43 4.54 14.81 0.77
CA VAL A 43 5.35 15.99 1.11
C VAL A 43 5.47 16.86 -0.13
N VAL A 44 4.89 18.05 -0.05
CA VAL A 44 4.82 19.00 -1.17
C VAL A 44 5.80 20.15 -0.95
N ARG A 45 6.54 20.52 -1.99
CA ARG A 45 7.36 21.73 -2.05
C ARG A 45 6.73 22.69 -3.06
N GLU A 46 6.86 24.00 -2.82
CA GLU A 46 6.33 25.03 -3.72
C GLU A 46 4.82 24.87 -3.98
N SER A 47 4.05 24.71 -2.88
CA SER A 47 2.59 24.52 -2.93
C SER A 47 1.82 25.72 -3.48
N ASP A 48 2.50 26.84 -3.68
CA ASP A 48 1.99 28.06 -4.31
C ASP A 48 1.90 27.95 -5.84
N LYS A 49 2.54 26.95 -6.45
CA LYS A 49 2.48 26.73 -7.91
C LYS A 49 1.17 26.02 -8.29
N PRO A 50 0.34 26.58 -9.20
CA PRO A 50 -0.95 25.99 -9.58
C PRO A 50 -0.86 24.55 -10.10
N GLN A 51 0.21 24.20 -10.82
CA GLN A 51 0.42 22.82 -11.29
C GLN A 51 0.72 21.83 -10.15
N VAL A 52 1.36 22.29 -9.07
CA VAL A 52 1.66 21.47 -7.89
C VAL A 52 0.39 21.23 -7.09
N GLU A 53 -0.45 22.25 -6.95
CA GLU A 53 -1.78 22.13 -6.34
C GLU A 53 -2.66 21.15 -7.12
N ALA A 54 -2.79 21.33 -8.44
CA ALA A 54 -3.60 20.47 -9.28
C ALA A 54 -3.16 18.99 -9.21
N PHE A 55 -1.85 18.74 -9.25
CA PHE A 55 -1.31 17.39 -9.11
C PHE A 55 -1.58 16.80 -7.73
N THR A 56 -1.33 17.56 -6.66
CA THR A 56 -1.57 17.09 -5.29
C THR A 56 -3.05 16.75 -5.08
N HIS A 57 -3.95 17.61 -5.57
CA HIS A 57 -5.39 17.38 -5.51
C HIS A 57 -5.79 16.11 -6.26
N TRP A 58 -5.30 15.93 -7.48
CA TRP A 58 -5.57 14.73 -8.28
C TRP A 58 -5.07 13.45 -7.60
N VAL A 59 -3.85 13.45 -7.04
CA VAL A 59 -3.30 12.29 -6.33
C VAL A 59 -4.15 11.97 -5.10
N MET A 60 -4.53 12.98 -4.31
CA MET A 60 -5.33 12.78 -3.10
C MET A 60 -6.74 12.24 -3.38
N GLN A 61 -7.29 12.45 -4.59
CA GLN A 61 -8.57 11.87 -5.02
C GLN A 61 -8.45 10.49 -5.67
N SER A 62 -7.25 10.13 -6.13
CA SER A 62 -6.99 8.85 -6.82
C SER A 62 -6.48 7.76 -5.86
N LEU A 63 -6.18 8.13 -4.62
CA LEU A 63 -5.82 7.25 -3.51
C LEU A 63 -7.06 6.74 -2.78
#